data_AF-A0A6B2SCP2-F1
#
_entry.id   AF-A0A6B2SCP2-F1
#
_cell.length_a   1.000
_cell.length_b   1.000
_cell.length_c   1.000
_cell.angle_alpha   90.00
_cell.angle_beta   90.00
_cell.angle_gamma   90.00
#
_symmetry.space_group_name_H-M   'P 1'
#
loop_
_entity.id
_entity.type
_entity.pdbx_description
1 polymer ?
#
loop_
_entity_poly.entity_id
_entity_poly.type
_entity_poly.pdbx_seq_one_letter_code
_entity_poly.pdbx_strand_id
1 'polypeptide(L)'
;MAAVAAPGADGGLHLRWRPVAVPETAGAPGSGVTVTEVGPGGAAEGEGDVHARLSEVLVRVQRFLAETTAEASDDGDERLVVVTRGDMMGVPDPATAAVWGLIRAARSEHPGRLLLVDVDARTARSADAVAAAVATGEPEIAWRDGQAYVPRLSRTAPDLLVLPEDASEWRLETTGEGAGSGGSADTASSAGSVGSAGSANVGDLAVVPVVSAAPLAPHEIRVAVRAAGIGPDDLTESGRPVGVEGAGIVTEVGAEVTAPAVGDRVWGVFPEGGAAARTAVTDHRSVARLPKALTFAAAAAAATPYL
;
A
#
# COMPACT_ATOMS: atom_id res chain seq x y z
N MET A 1 38.34 13.09 3.55
CA MET A 1 37.95 13.22 2.12
C MET A 1 36.44 13.19 2.11
N ALA A 2 35.79 14.32 1.85
CA ALA A 2 34.34 14.44 1.84
C ALA A 2 33.79 13.77 0.57
N ALA A 3 32.91 12.79 0.73
CA ALA A 3 32.10 12.28 -0.36
C ALA A 3 30.90 13.21 -0.53
N VAL A 4 30.84 13.82 -1.71
CA VAL A 4 29.73 14.62 -2.23
C VAL A 4 28.47 13.77 -2.20
N ALA A 5 27.38 14.28 -1.61
CA ALA A 5 26.05 13.70 -1.71
C ALA A 5 25.69 13.55 -3.19
N ALA A 6 25.36 12.34 -3.63
CA ALA A 6 24.87 12.10 -4.98
C ALA A 6 23.53 12.87 -5.17
N PRO A 7 23.46 13.86 -6.07
CA PRO A 7 22.18 14.42 -6.47
C PRO A 7 21.55 13.50 -7.51
N GLY A 8 20.29 13.10 -7.30
CA GLY A 8 19.44 12.62 -8.39
C GLY A 8 19.30 11.10 -8.55
N ALA A 9 18.91 10.38 -7.50
CA ALA A 9 18.05 9.22 -7.74
C ALA A 9 16.66 9.78 -8.04
N ASP A 10 16.30 9.93 -9.31
CA ASP A 10 14.92 10.20 -9.73
C ASP A 10 14.05 9.09 -9.13
N GLY A 11 13.41 9.35 -7.99
CA GLY A 11 12.54 8.37 -7.37
C GLY A 11 11.45 8.03 -8.38
N GLY A 12 11.19 6.73 -8.51
CA GLY A 12 10.33 6.21 -9.57
C GLY A 12 8.97 6.91 -9.65
N LEU A 13 8.27 6.74 -10.76
CA LEU A 13 6.90 7.18 -10.87
C LEU A 13 5.99 6.23 -10.09
N HIS A 14 5.13 6.77 -9.24
CA HIS A 14 4.08 6.01 -8.58
C HIS A 14 2.71 6.58 -8.95
N LEU A 15 1.71 5.70 -8.98
CA LEU A 15 0.33 6.07 -9.18
C LEU A 15 -0.27 6.56 -7.86
N ARG A 16 -0.87 7.75 -7.87
CA ARG A 16 -1.67 8.26 -6.75
C ARG A 16 -3.09 8.56 -7.23
N TRP A 17 -4.06 8.08 -6.47
CA TRP A 17 -5.47 8.42 -6.66
C TRP A 17 -5.75 9.76 -6.00
N ARG A 18 -6.23 10.73 -6.77
CA ARG A 18 -6.57 12.07 -6.26
C ARG A 18 -8.07 12.31 -6.36
N PRO A 19 -8.72 12.86 -5.32
CA PRO A 19 -10.11 13.23 -5.40
C PRO A 19 -10.31 14.33 -6.45
N VAL A 20 -11.42 14.25 -7.19
CA VAL A 20 -11.85 15.25 -8.17
C VAL A 20 -13.30 15.64 -7.90
N ALA A 21 -13.61 16.93 -8.02
CA ALA A 21 -14.99 17.40 -7.88
C ALA A 21 -15.83 16.89 -9.05
N VAL A 22 -16.98 16.29 -8.73
CA VAL A 22 -17.98 15.93 -9.74
C VAL A 22 -18.86 17.17 -9.94
N PRO A 23 -19.03 17.68 -11.17
CA PRO A 23 -19.93 18.80 -11.42
C PRO A 23 -21.35 18.50 -10.96
N GLU A 24 -22.05 19.47 -10.36
CA GLU A 24 -23.45 19.34 -9.95
C GLU A 24 -24.39 19.06 -11.14
N THR A 25 -23.94 19.33 -12.36
CA THR A 25 -24.63 19.00 -13.62
C THR A 25 -24.55 17.52 -14.02
N ALA A 26 -23.94 16.65 -13.20
CA ALA A 26 -23.90 15.21 -13.43
C ALA A 26 -25.32 14.62 -13.31
N GLY A 27 -26.05 14.64 -14.43
CA GLY A 27 -27.35 13.98 -14.59
C GLY A 27 -27.21 12.55 -15.12
N ALA A 28 -28.36 11.91 -15.39
CA ALA A 28 -28.37 10.58 -16.01
C ALA A 28 -27.56 10.59 -17.33
N PRO A 29 -26.80 9.51 -17.63
CA PRO A 29 -26.03 9.44 -18.86
C PRO A 29 -26.93 9.66 -20.09
N GLY A 30 -26.50 10.53 -21.00
CA GLY A 30 -27.22 10.84 -22.24
C GLY A 30 -27.30 9.62 -23.17
N SER A 31 -28.12 9.71 -24.22
CA SER A 31 -28.35 8.61 -25.17
C SER A 31 -27.11 8.13 -25.94
N GLY A 32 -26.03 8.90 -25.96
CA GLY A 32 -24.74 8.52 -26.57
C GLY A 32 -23.80 7.69 -25.68
N VAL A 33 -24.24 7.26 -24.48
CA VAL A 33 -23.38 6.51 -23.55
C VAL A 33 -23.74 5.03 -23.55
N THR A 34 -22.83 4.19 -24.04
CA THR A 34 -22.92 2.73 -23.93
C THR A 34 -22.15 2.26 -22.69
N VAL A 35 -22.73 1.37 -21.89
CA VAL A 35 -22.11 0.86 -20.65
C VAL A 35 -21.83 -0.63 -20.77
N THR A 36 -20.63 -1.07 -20.38
CA THR A 36 -20.26 -2.48 -20.24
C THR A 36 -19.73 -2.74 -18.84
N GLU A 37 -20.34 -3.66 -18.10
CA GLU A 37 -19.87 -4.07 -16.77
C GLU A 37 -18.93 -5.28 -16.84
N VAL A 38 -17.89 -5.26 -16.02
CA VAL A 38 -16.84 -6.28 -15.93
C VAL A 38 -16.60 -6.61 -14.46
N GLY A 39 -17.01 -7.80 -14.03
CA GLY A 39 -16.73 -8.30 -12.68
C GLY A 39 -15.31 -8.83 -12.51
N PRO A 40 -14.84 -9.06 -11.26
CA PRO A 40 -13.55 -9.68 -10.99
C PRO A 40 -13.51 -11.14 -11.49
N GLY A 41 -12.32 -11.73 -11.57
CA GLY A 41 -12.17 -13.15 -11.88
C GLY A 41 -12.68 -14.03 -10.74
N GLY A 42 -13.46 -15.06 -11.04
CA GLY A 42 -13.90 -16.04 -10.04
C GLY A 42 -12.80 -17.05 -9.68
N ALA A 43 -12.77 -17.48 -8.41
CA ALA A 43 -11.89 -18.57 -7.94
C ALA A 43 -12.40 -19.98 -8.33
N ALA A 44 -13.57 -20.08 -8.95
CA ALA A 44 -14.14 -21.35 -9.42
C ALA A 44 -13.63 -21.69 -10.83
N GLU A 45 -13.30 -22.96 -11.06
CA GLU A 45 -12.83 -23.48 -12.34
C GLU A 45 -13.82 -23.13 -13.46
N GLY A 46 -13.39 -22.25 -14.38
CA GLY A 46 -14.15 -21.85 -15.57
C GLY A 46 -14.68 -20.40 -15.57
N GLU A 47 -14.65 -19.68 -14.45
CA GLU A 47 -15.20 -18.30 -14.34
C GLU A 47 -14.13 -17.22 -14.09
N GLY A 48 -12.86 -17.53 -14.34
CA GLY A 48 -11.72 -16.70 -13.90
C GLY A 48 -10.49 -16.69 -14.81
N ASP A 49 -10.60 -17.01 -16.10
CA ASP A 49 -9.46 -16.83 -17.01
C ASP A 49 -9.37 -15.36 -17.49
N VAL A 50 -8.28 -14.70 -17.09
CA VAL A 50 -7.91 -13.35 -17.54
C VAL A 50 -8.00 -13.25 -19.07
N HIS A 51 -7.57 -14.28 -19.80
CA HIS A 51 -7.61 -14.30 -21.26
C HIS A 51 -9.04 -14.29 -21.81
N ALA A 52 -9.92 -15.12 -21.25
CA ALA A 52 -11.33 -15.15 -21.65
C ALA A 52 -11.99 -13.80 -21.42
N ARG A 53 -11.79 -13.17 -20.25
CA ARG A 53 -12.40 -11.87 -19.96
C ARG A 53 -11.84 -10.75 -20.83
N LEU A 54 -10.52 -10.73 -21.06
CA LEU A 54 -9.90 -9.79 -22.00
C LEU A 54 -10.48 -9.93 -23.40
N SER A 55 -10.64 -11.17 -23.89
CA SER A 55 -11.18 -11.43 -25.23
C SER A 55 -12.63 -10.96 -25.35
N GLU A 56 -13.43 -11.18 -24.30
CA GLU A 56 -14.81 -10.72 -24.21
C GLU A 56 -14.93 -9.20 -24.27
N VAL A 57 -14.08 -8.48 -23.53
CA VAL A 57 -14.04 -7.00 -23.54
C VAL A 57 -13.50 -6.48 -24.86
N LEU A 58 -12.45 -7.09 -25.41
CA LEU A 58 -11.87 -6.71 -26.70
C LEU A 58 -12.92 -6.74 -27.82
N VAL A 59 -13.71 -7.81 -27.91
CA VAL A 59 -14.78 -7.93 -28.91
C VAL A 59 -15.84 -6.83 -28.76
N ARG A 60 -16.20 -6.46 -27.53
CA ARG A 60 -17.16 -5.35 -27.30
C ARG A 60 -16.59 -4.00 -27.71
N VAL A 61 -15.34 -3.73 -27.37
CA VAL A 61 -14.64 -2.48 -27.73
C VAL A 61 -14.51 -2.38 -29.26
N GLN A 62 -14.06 -3.44 -29.92
CA GLN A 62 -13.92 -3.47 -31.38
C GLN A 62 -15.25 -3.24 -32.10
N ARG A 63 -16.33 -3.86 -31.60
CA ARG A 63 -17.67 -3.66 -32.16
C ARG A 63 -18.14 -2.22 -32.02
N PHE A 64 -18.07 -1.64 -30.81
CA PHE A 64 -18.42 -0.25 -30.56
C PHE A 64 -17.64 0.71 -31.47
N LEU A 65 -16.32 0.51 -31.59
CA LEU A 65 -15.49 1.35 -32.44
C LEU A 65 -15.84 1.23 -33.92
N ALA A 66 -16.20 0.03 -34.39
CA ALA A 66 -16.60 -0.22 -35.78
C ALA A 66 -17.99 0.37 -36.12
N GLU A 67 -18.97 0.23 -35.23
CA GLU A 67 -20.34 0.72 -35.42
C GLU A 67 -20.38 2.25 -35.52
N THR A 68 -19.72 2.95 -34.58
CA THR A 68 -19.65 4.43 -34.61
C THR A 68 -18.81 4.96 -35.78
N THR A 69 -17.92 4.16 -36.38
CA THR A 69 -17.18 4.60 -37.59
C THR A 69 -18.06 4.50 -38.84
N ALA A 70 -18.98 3.54 -38.89
CA ALA A 70 -19.89 3.33 -40.01
C ALA A 70 -21.06 4.34 -40.01
N GLU A 71 -21.52 4.71 -38.82
CA GLU A 71 -22.48 5.79 -38.62
C GLU A 71 -21.70 7.11 -38.60
N ALA A 72 -21.49 7.72 -39.77
CA ALA A 72 -20.94 9.07 -39.89
C ALA A 72 -21.93 10.12 -39.33
N SER A 73 -22.19 10.04 -38.03
CA SER A 73 -22.91 11.01 -37.24
C SER A 73 -21.92 12.12 -36.92
N ASP A 74 -22.25 13.35 -37.32
CA ASP A 74 -21.47 14.58 -37.10
C ASP A 74 -21.33 14.95 -35.60
N ASP A 75 -21.85 14.11 -34.70
CA ASP A 75 -21.86 14.29 -33.26
C ASP A 75 -20.89 13.28 -32.63
N GLY A 76 -19.63 13.70 -32.48
CA GLY A 76 -18.53 12.91 -31.89
C GLY A 76 -18.67 12.61 -30.40
N ASP A 77 -19.91 12.45 -29.92
CA ASP A 77 -20.27 12.37 -28.49
C ASP A 77 -20.58 10.94 -28.01
N GLU A 78 -20.51 9.92 -28.88
CA GLU A 78 -20.67 8.53 -28.46
C GLU A 78 -19.48 8.01 -27.64
N ARG A 79 -19.79 7.52 -26.44
CA ARG A 79 -18.80 7.04 -25.47
C ARG A 79 -19.14 5.65 -24.96
N LEU A 80 -18.13 4.78 -24.88
CA LEU A 80 -18.21 3.50 -24.19
C LEU A 80 -17.59 3.64 -22.80
N VAL A 81 -18.38 3.35 -21.77
CA VAL A 81 -17.96 3.33 -20.37
C VAL A 81 -17.81 1.89 -19.91
N VAL A 82 -16.59 1.51 -19.55
CA VAL A 82 -16.28 0.19 -19.01
C VAL A 82 -16.22 0.28 -17.49
N VAL A 83 -17.19 -0.37 -16.84
CA VAL A 83 -17.34 -0.37 -15.37
C VAL A 83 -16.75 -1.64 -14.79
N THR A 84 -15.73 -1.52 -13.94
CA THR A 84 -15.09 -2.64 -13.24
C THR A 84 -15.45 -2.69 -11.76
N ARG A 85 -15.37 -3.89 -11.16
CA ARG A 85 -15.44 -4.13 -9.70
C ARG A 85 -14.18 -4.83 -9.23
N GLY A 86 -13.04 -4.16 -9.40
CA GLY A 86 -11.71 -4.77 -9.32
C GLY A 86 -10.84 -4.30 -8.16
N ASP A 87 -11.32 -3.40 -7.31
CA ASP A 87 -10.51 -2.72 -6.28
C ASP A 87 -9.23 -2.06 -6.82
N MET A 88 -9.38 -1.24 -7.87
CA MET A 88 -8.25 -0.59 -8.54
C MET A 88 -7.45 0.38 -7.65
N MET A 89 -8.03 0.82 -6.53
CA MET A 89 -7.38 1.68 -5.54
C MET A 89 -6.59 0.91 -4.47
N GLY A 90 -6.94 -0.35 -4.23
CA GLY A 90 -6.33 -1.20 -3.20
C GLY A 90 -5.46 -2.28 -3.83
N VAL A 91 -5.93 -3.52 -3.81
CA VAL A 91 -5.25 -4.65 -4.45
C VAL A 91 -6.05 -5.06 -5.68
N PRO A 92 -5.65 -4.60 -6.88
CA PRO A 92 -6.44 -4.83 -8.08
C PRO A 92 -6.59 -6.31 -8.41
N ASP A 93 -7.82 -6.73 -8.73
CA ASP A 93 -8.08 -8.04 -9.33
C ASP A 93 -7.36 -8.16 -10.69
N PRO A 94 -6.62 -9.25 -10.94
CA PRO A 94 -5.81 -9.38 -12.16
C PRO A 94 -6.61 -9.26 -13.47
N ALA A 95 -7.84 -9.78 -13.52
CA ALA A 95 -8.65 -9.76 -14.74
C ALA A 95 -9.13 -8.33 -15.07
N THR A 96 -9.66 -7.62 -14.09
CA THR A 96 -10.06 -6.21 -14.23
C THR A 96 -8.87 -5.28 -14.44
N ALA A 97 -7.73 -5.53 -13.79
CA ALA A 97 -6.49 -4.78 -14.04
C ALA A 97 -5.99 -4.94 -15.49
N ALA A 98 -6.09 -6.15 -16.05
CA ALA A 98 -5.75 -6.40 -17.44
C ALA A 98 -6.70 -5.66 -18.41
N VAL A 99 -8.00 -5.64 -18.10
CA VAL A 99 -9.00 -4.85 -18.85
C VAL A 99 -8.65 -3.36 -18.83
N TRP A 100 -8.25 -2.81 -17.68
CA TRP A 100 -7.77 -1.43 -17.61
C TRP A 100 -6.57 -1.17 -18.54
N GLY A 101 -5.61 -2.08 -18.59
CA GLY A 101 -4.48 -2.02 -19.54
C GLY A 101 -4.93 -2.01 -21.00
N LEU A 102 -5.85 -2.91 -21.37
CA LEU A 102 -6.42 -2.99 -22.73
C LEU A 102 -7.10 -1.69 -23.13
N ILE A 103 -7.98 -1.15 -22.28
CA ILE A 103 -8.72 0.08 -22.60
C ILE A 103 -7.78 1.29 -22.67
N ARG A 104 -6.78 1.38 -21.80
CA ARG A 104 -5.74 2.43 -21.87
C ARG A 104 -5.00 2.42 -23.21
N ALA A 105 -4.69 1.23 -23.74
CA ALA A 105 -4.07 1.10 -25.05
C ALA A 105 -5.01 1.57 -26.17
N ALA A 106 -6.25 1.06 -26.22
CA ALA A 106 -7.24 1.45 -27.23
C ALA A 106 -7.57 2.96 -27.19
N ARG A 107 -7.61 3.57 -26.00
CA ARG A 107 -7.88 5.00 -25.82
C ARG A 107 -6.81 5.90 -26.43
N SER A 108 -5.56 5.43 -26.52
CA SER A 108 -4.48 6.18 -27.17
C SER A 108 -4.72 6.36 -28.67
N GLU A 109 -5.47 5.44 -29.29
CA GLU A 109 -5.89 5.48 -30.69
C GLU A 109 -7.25 6.16 -30.87
N HIS A 110 -8.12 6.12 -29.85
CA HIS A 110 -9.47 6.69 -29.89
C HIS A 110 -9.74 7.66 -28.70
N PRO A 111 -9.12 8.85 -28.67
CA PRO A 111 -9.27 9.79 -27.56
C PRO A 111 -10.73 10.22 -27.35
N GLY A 112 -11.14 10.36 -26.07
CA GLY A 112 -12.47 10.85 -25.69
C GLY A 112 -13.62 9.84 -25.83
N ARG A 113 -13.39 8.69 -26.47
CA ARG A 113 -14.46 7.71 -26.76
C ARG A 113 -14.58 6.58 -25.74
N LEU A 114 -13.51 6.28 -25.01
CA LEU A 114 -13.44 5.17 -24.07
C LEU A 114 -13.15 5.70 -22.66
N LEU A 115 -14.04 5.38 -21.71
CA LEU A 115 -13.93 5.77 -20.30
C LEU A 115 -13.86 4.52 -19.42
N LEU A 116 -13.03 4.56 -18.37
CA LEU A 116 -12.93 3.53 -17.35
C LEU A 116 -13.51 4.01 -16.02
N VAL A 117 -14.28 3.14 -15.36
CA VAL A 117 -14.86 3.43 -14.03
C VAL A 117 -14.70 2.20 -13.14
N ASP A 118 -13.97 2.30 -12.05
CA ASP A 118 -13.94 1.23 -11.04
C ASP A 118 -14.85 1.57 -9.86
N VAL A 119 -15.78 0.69 -9.51
CA VAL A 119 -16.71 0.87 -8.38
C VAL A 119 -16.43 -0.15 -7.27
N ASP A 120 -16.71 0.21 -6.00
CA ASP A 120 -16.70 -0.77 -4.89
C ASP A 120 -17.71 -1.89 -5.21
N ALA A 121 -17.36 -3.14 -4.84
CA ALA A 121 -18.24 -4.31 -4.87
C ALA A 121 -19.58 -4.08 -4.14
N ARG A 122 -19.60 -3.18 -3.14
CA ARG A 122 -20.80 -2.80 -2.38
C ARG A 122 -21.65 -1.69 -3.02
N THR A 123 -21.15 -1.01 -4.06
CA THR A 123 -21.89 0.08 -4.70
C THR A 123 -23.04 -0.46 -5.54
N ALA A 124 -24.27 -0.27 -5.05
CA ALA A 124 -25.49 -0.76 -5.69
C ALA A 124 -25.88 0.00 -6.98
N ARG A 125 -25.32 1.19 -7.24
CA ARG A 125 -25.70 2.05 -8.38
C ARG A 125 -24.50 2.41 -9.25
N SER A 126 -24.26 1.64 -10.31
CA SER A 126 -23.28 1.97 -11.36
C SER A 126 -23.66 3.25 -12.13
N ALA A 127 -24.95 3.62 -12.16
CA ALA A 127 -25.44 4.80 -12.88
C ALA A 127 -24.80 6.12 -12.42
N ASP A 128 -24.68 6.35 -11.10
CA ASP A 128 -24.09 7.58 -10.55
C ASP A 128 -22.60 7.67 -10.88
N ALA A 129 -21.90 6.53 -10.84
CA ALA A 129 -20.49 6.43 -11.19
C ALA A 129 -20.26 6.70 -12.69
N VAL A 130 -21.14 6.18 -13.56
CA VAL A 130 -21.12 6.45 -15.01
C VAL A 130 -21.37 7.94 -15.30
N ALA A 131 -22.38 8.53 -14.66
CA ALA A 131 -22.67 9.95 -14.78
C ALA A 131 -21.48 10.82 -14.36
N ALA A 132 -20.84 10.49 -13.23
CA ALA A 132 -19.66 11.18 -12.76
C ALA A 132 -18.46 11.06 -13.70
N ALA A 133 -18.23 9.87 -14.29
CA ALA A 133 -17.16 9.67 -15.26
C ALA A 133 -17.34 10.54 -16.50
N VAL A 134 -18.57 10.62 -17.01
CA VAL A 134 -18.90 11.46 -18.17
C VAL A 134 -18.77 12.95 -17.83
N ALA A 135 -19.25 13.36 -16.65
CA ALA A 135 -19.28 14.77 -16.24
C ALA A 135 -17.90 15.33 -15.88
N THR A 136 -17.01 14.53 -15.29
CA THR A 136 -15.65 14.97 -14.95
C THR A 136 -14.76 15.17 -16.18
N GLY A 137 -15.10 14.52 -17.31
CA GLY A 137 -14.27 14.52 -18.52
C GLY A 137 -12.95 13.74 -18.35
N GLU A 138 -12.77 13.06 -17.22
CA GLU A 138 -11.59 12.27 -16.94
C GLU A 138 -11.69 10.92 -17.65
N PRO A 139 -10.60 10.44 -18.25
CA PRO A 139 -10.65 9.25 -19.08
C PRO A 139 -10.71 7.95 -18.24
N GLU A 140 -10.43 8.04 -16.93
CA GLU A 140 -10.53 6.95 -15.97
C GLU A 140 -10.78 7.49 -14.56
N ILE A 141 -11.73 6.88 -13.84
CA ILE A 141 -12.02 7.21 -12.44
C ILE A 141 -12.22 5.95 -11.59
N ALA A 142 -12.02 6.07 -10.29
CA ALA A 142 -12.54 5.16 -9.28
C ALA A 142 -13.63 5.89 -8.47
N TRP A 143 -14.75 5.24 -8.24
CA TRP A 143 -15.90 5.78 -7.51
C TRP A 143 -16.02 5.11 -6.15
N ARG A 144 -15.89 5.88 -5.07
CA ARG A 144 -15.96 5.40 -3.68
C ARG A 144 -16.78 6.35 -2.85
N ASP A 145 -17.80 5.85 -2.16
CA ASP A 145 -18.60 6.60 -1.19
C ASP A 145 -19.12 7.97 -1.72
N GLY A 146 -19.53 8.02 -2.99
CA GLY A 146 -20.03 9.24 -3.63
C GLY A 146 -18.95 10.20 -4.14
N GLN A 147 -17.68 9.83 -4.07
CA GLN A 147 -16.53 10.63 -4.49
C GLN A 147 -15.80 9.96 -5.67
N ALA A 148 -15.47 10.77 -6.68
CA ALA A 148 -14.61 10.35 -7.79
C ALA A 148 -13.12 10.56 -7.45
N TYR A 149 -12.30 9.57 -7.79
CA TYR A 149 -10.86 9.59 -7.68
C TYR A 149 -10.23 9.32 -9.04
N VAL A 150 -9.16 10.03 -9.36
CA VAL A 150 -8.48 9.91 -10.65
C VAL A 150 -7.03 9.49 -10.41
N PRO A 151 -6.51 8.50 -11.14
CA PRO A 151 -5.13 8.08 -11.01
C PRO A 151 -4.21 9.07 -11.72
N ARG A 152 -3.18 9.52 -11.02
CA ARG A 152 -2.15 10.42 -11.53
C ARG A 152 -0.78 9.84 -11.24
N LEU A 153 0.10 9.85 -12.24
CA LEU A 153 1.51 9.60 -12.00
C LEU A 153 2.09 10.81 -11.28
N SER A 154 2.71 10.56 -10.13
CA SER A 154 3.56 11.52 -9.45
C SER A 154 4.99 10.99 -9.49
N ARG A 155 5.96 11.89 -9.62
CA ARG A 155 7.33 11.54 -9.24
C ARG A 155 7.35 11.36 -7.74
N THR A 156 7.91 10.25 -7.31
CA THR A 156 8.26 10.12 -5.92
C THR A 156 9.61 10.80 -5.75
N ALA A 157 9.69 11.81 -4.90
CA ALA A 157 10.81 11.86 -3.98
C ALA A 157 10.15 11.75 -2.61
N PRO A 158 9.93 10.55 -2.06
CA PRO A 158 9.85 10.50 -0.61
C PRO A 158 11.25 10.85 -0.12
N ASP A 159 11.30 11.45 1.05
CA ASP A 159 12.38 11.13 1.97
C ASP A 159 12.23 9.63 2.30
N LEU A 160 12.63 8.76 1.36
CA LEU A 160 12.74 7.34 1.66
C LEU A 160 13.77 7.26 2.78
N LEU A 161 13.43 6.55 3.84
CA LEU A 161 14.40 6.29 4.88
C LEU A 161 15.51 5.44 4.26
N VAL A 162 16.66 6.07 4.08
CA VAL A 162 17.85 5.43 3.50
C VAL A 162 18.36 4.45 4.55
N LEU A 163 18.48 3.18 4.16
CA LEU A 163 19.17 2.20 4.99
C LEU A 163 20.64 2.61 5.10
N PRO A 164 21.22 2.65 6.31
CA PRO A 164 22.64 3.01 6.45
C PRO A 164 23.51 2.01 5.70
N GLU A 165 24.40 2.50 4.82
CA GLU A 165 25.23 1.65 3.93
C GLU A 165 26.12 0.65 4.69
N ASP A 166 26.54 1.01 5.90
CA ASP A 166 27.44 0.24 6.75
C ASP A 166 26.74 -0.53 7.90
N ALA A 167 25.41 -0.42 8.02
CA ALA A 167 24.68 -1.06 9.11
C ALA A 167 24.09 -2.40 8.68
N SER A 168 24.74 -3.50 9.03
CA SER A 168 24.16 -4.84 8.88
C SER A 168 22.90 -5.01 9.72
N GLU A 169 22.75 -4.24 10.79
CA GLU A 169 21.60 -4.21 11.70
C GLU A 169 21.05 -2.78 11.83
N TRP A 170 19.73 -2.65 11.73
CA TRP A 170 19.01 -1.39 11.84
C TRP A 170 17.65 -1.63 12.47
N ARG A 171 17.07 -0.58 13.04
CA ARG A 171 15.68 -0.57 13.53
C ARG A 171 15.01 0.74 13.18
N LEU A 172 13.68 0.71 13.15
CA LEU A 172 12.85 1.89 12.99
C LEU A 172 12.55 2.51 14.36
N GLU A 173 12.69 3.83 14.47
CA GLU A 173 12.34 4.60 15.66
C GLU A 173 11.44 5.78 15.29
N THR A 174 10.59 6.21 16.21
CA THR A 174 9.88 7.48 16.11
C THR A 174 10.82 8.64 16.41
N THR A 175 10.86 9.66 15.57
CA THR A 175 11.54 10.93 15.86
C THR A 175 10.58 11.87 16.58
N GLY A 176 11.03 12.50 17.66
CA GLY A 176 10.24 13.59 18.25
C GLY A 176 10.30 14.81 17.35
N GLU A 177 9.12 15.26 16.89
CA GLU A 177 8.91 16.47 16.09
C GLU A 177 9.75 16.58 14.79
N GLY A 178 9.14 16.26 13.64
CA GLY A 178 9.37 16.99 12.40
C GLY A 178 10.83 17.18 12.00
N ALA A 179 11.60 16.10 11.95
CA ALA A 179 12.95 16.13 11.38
C ALA A 179 12.87 16.18 9.84
N GLY A 180 12.42 17.31 9.31
CA GLY A 180 12.71 17.69 7.94
C GLY A 180 14.22 17.85 7.76
N SER A 181 14.78 17.07 6.83
CA SER A 181 16.07 17.24 6.16
C SER A 181 17.34 17.43 7.02
N GLY A 182 18.31 16.53 6.80
CA GLY A 182 19.72 16.53 7.19
C GLY A 182 20.31 17.79 7.85
N GLY A 183 20.90 17.59 9.03
CA GLY A 183 21.75 18.58 9.69
C GLY A 183 22.63 17.92 10.74
N SER A 184 23.93 18.17 10.60
CA SER A 184 25.06 17.73 11.43
C SER A 184 24.75 17.57 12.93
N ALA A 185 25.27 16.48 13.51
CA ALA A 185 25.39 16.33 14.96
C ALA A 185 26.31 17.42 15.52
N ASP A 186 25.73 18.33 16.30
CA ASP A 186 26.43 19.07 17.34
C ASP A 186 25.60 19.01 18.63
N THR A 187 26.31 18.93 19.73
CA THR A 187 25.84 18.44 21.03
C THR A 187 25.20 19.52 21.91
N ALA A 188 24.31 19.05 22.79
CA ALA A 188 24.03 19.48 24.17
C ALA A 188 22.84 20.44 24.48
N SER A 189 22.01 19.92 25.40
CA SER A 189 21.35 20.58 26.54
C SER A 189 20.11 21.44 26.31
N SER A 190 18.96 21.00 26.83
CA SER A 190 18.37 21.43 28.13
C SER A 190 16.87 21.10 28.20
N ALA A 191 16.41 20.87 29.43
CA ALA A 191 15.08 20.44 29.82
C ALA A 191 13.91 21.37 29.42
N GLY A 192 12.74 20.75 29.24
CA GLY A 192 11.44 21.31 29.64
C GLY A 192 10.59 21.91 28.53
N SER A 193 9.68 21.09 27.98
CA SER A 193 8.34 21.55 27.59
C SER A 193 7.43 20.34 27.42
N VAL A 194 6.37 20.28 28.23
CA VAL A 194 5.26 19.35 28.05
C VAL A 194 4.45 19.86 26.85
N GLY A 195 4.76 19.32 25.67
CA GLY A 195 4.06 19.59 24.41
C GLY A 195 2.90 18.61 24.22
N SER A 196 1.73 19.16 23.91
CA SER A 196 0.48 18.45 23.61
C SER A 196 0.70 17.28 22.65
N ALA A 197 0.12 16.11 22.96
CA ALA A 197 0.10 14.93 22.09
C ALA A 197 -0.52 15.25 20.72
N GLY A 198 0.34 15.63 19.77
CA GLY A 198 0.02 15.69 18.36
C GLY A 198 0.15 14.28 17.80
N SER A 199 -0.84 13.84 17.03
CA SER A 199 -0.79 12.59 16.27
C SER A 199 0.49 12.55 15.45
N ALA A 200 1.43 11.65 15.79
CA ALA A 200 2.61 11.45 14.96
C ALA A 200 2.17 11.06 13.55
N ASN A 201 2.75 11.71 12.55
CA ASN A 201 2.55 11.31 11.18
C ASN A 201 3.64 10.30 10.81
N VAL A 202 3.41 9.49 9.77
CA VAL A 202 4.43 8.58 9.20
C VAL A 202 5.76 9.30 8.85
N GLY A 203 5.76 10.63 8.75
CA GLY A 203 6.96 11.46 8.56
C GLY A 203 7.89 11.59 9.77
N ASP A 204 7.50 11.09 10.94
CA ASP A 204 8.29 11.15 12.17
C ASP A 204 8.99 9.79 12.45
N LEU A 205 9.50 9.14 11.41
CA LEU A 205 10.21 7.86 11.52
C LEU A 205 11.65 8.01 11.06
N ALA A 206 12.59 7.34 11.74
CA ALA A 206 13.98 7.27 11.34
C ALA A 206 14.48 5.82 11.36
N VAL A 207 15.34 5.48 10.39
CA VAL A 207 16.13 4.24 10.44
C VAL A 207 17.38 4.52 11.25
N VAL A 208 17.50 3.85 12.39
CA VAL A 208 18.63 4.01 13.31
C VAL A 208 19.56 2.79 13.18
N PRO A 209 20.86 2.99 12.92
CA PRO A 209 21.82 1.90 12.86
C PRO A 209 22.04 1.28 14.24
N VAL A 210 22.09 -0.04 14.31
CA VAL A 210 22.45 -0.78 15.53
C VAL A 210 23.92 -1.15 15.44
N VAL A 211 24.76 -0.35 16.09
CA VAL A 211 26.24 -0.38 15.94
C VAL A 211 26.86 -1.67 16.52
N SER A 212 26.19 -2.36 17.45
CA SER A 212 26.59 -3.69 17.91
C SER A 212 25.42 -4.41 18.60
N ALA A 213 25.26 -5.70 18.33
CA ALA A 213 24.30 -6.53 19.06
C ALA A 213 24.82 -6.77 20.47
N ALA A 214 24.10 -6.26 21.49
CA ALA A 214 24.41 -6.56 22.88
C ALA A 214 24.31 -8.08 23.15
N PRO A 215 25.13 -8.64 24.05
CA PRO A 215 24.96 -10.04 24.49
C PRO A 215 23.56 -10.26 25.06
N LEU A 216 22.98 -11.44 24.86
CA LEU A 216 21.69 -11.79 25.45
C LEU A 216 21.79 -11.93 26.96
N ALA A 217 20.78 -11.43 27.68
CA ALA A 217 20.54 -11.81 29.06
C ALA A 217 20.12 -13.29 29.15
N PRO A 218 20.21 -13.93 30.34
CA PRO A 218 20.00 -15.37 30.48
C PRO A 218 18.67 -15.91 29.93
N HIS A 219 17.60 -15.11 29.99
CA HIS A 219 16.25 -15.48 29.55
C HIS A 219 15.86 -14.90 28.18
N GLU A 220 16.75 -14.17 27.53
CA GLU A 220 16.43 -13.53 26.26
C GLU A 220 16.68 -14.47 25.08
N ILE A 221 15.99 -14.18 23.98
CA ILE A 221 16.24 -14.75 22.67
C ILE A 221 16.45 -13.63 21.67
N ARG A 222 17.26 -13.90 20.65
CA ARG A 222 17.35 -13.05 19.46
C ARG A 222 16.54 -13.67 18.35
N VAL A 223 15.74 -12.85 17.70
CA VAL A 223 14.86 -13.25 16.60
C VAL A 223 15.25 -12.48 15.35
N ALA A 224 15.56 -13.18 14.26
CA ALA A 224 15.58 -12.60 12.93
C ALA A 224 14.14 -12.37 12.48
N VAL A 225 13.72 -11.11 12.54
CA VAL A 225 12.32 -10.73 12.29
C VAL A 225 11.99 -10.95 10.81
N ARG A 226 10.75 -11.38 10.54
CA ARG A 226 10.21 -11.58 9.19
C ARG A 226 8.97 -10.73 8.93
N ALA A 227 8.23 -10.40 9.97
CA ALA A 227 7.16 -9.42 9.95
C ALA A 227 7.01 -8.79 11.33
N ALA A 228 6.62 -7.52 11.37
CA ALA A 228 6.26 -6.80 12.57
C ALA A 228 4.85 -6.25 12.43
N GLY A 229 4.09 -6.26 13.52
CA GLY A 229 2.83 -5.54 13.63
C GLY A 229 3.13 -4.07 13.96
N ILE A 230 2.41 -3.15 13.29
CA ILE A 230 2.45 -1.73 13.61
C ILE A 230 1.05 -1.32 14.02
N GLY A 231 0.88 -0.99 15.30
CA GLY A 231 -0.34 -0.47 15.88
C GLY A 231 -0.31 1.05 16.05
N PRO A 232 -1.44 1.68 16.42
CA PRO A 232 -1.49 3.11 16.73
C PRO A 232 -0.51 3.50 17.84
N ASP A 233 -0.38 2.66 18.87
CA ASP A 233 0.45 2.94 20.05
C ASP A 233 1.94 3.04 19.71
N ASP A 234 2.41 2.29 18.70
CA ASP A 234 3.81 2.31 18.23
C ASP A 234 4.25 3.69 17.70
N LEU A 235 3.29 4.56 17.36
CA LEU A 235 3.54 5.87 16.78
C LEU A 235 3.31 7.01 17.78
N THR A 236 2.83 6.73 18.99
CA THR A 236 2.41 7.81 19.91
C THR A 236 3.54 8.39 20.75
N GLU A 237 4.58 7.61 21.01
CA GLU A 237 5.69 8.01 21.88
C GLU A 237 6.95 8.22 21.05
N SER A 238 7.56 9.40 21.18
CA SER A 238 8.78 9.77 20.45
C SER A 238 10.04 9.14 21.06
N GLY A 239 11.00 8.78 20.21
CA GLY A 239 12.30 8.25 20.62
C GLY A 239 12.28 6.78 21.04
N ARG A 240 11.22 6.04 20.67
CA ARG A 240 11.10 4.61 20.97
C ARG A 240 11.25 3.74 19.73
N PRO A 241 11.85 2.54 19.86
CA PRO A 241 11.80 1.52 18.83
C PRO A 241 10.37 1.14 18.45
N VAL A 242 10.09 1.11 17.16
CA VAL A 242 8.77 0.79 16.61
C VAL A 242 8.55 -0.73 16.53
N GLY A 243 7.30 -1.16 16.75
CA GLY A 243 6.87 -2.53 16.57
C GLY A 243 6.99 -3.31 17.88
N VAL A 244 5.92 -3.32 18.66
CA VAL A 244 5.78 -4.16 19.86
C VAL A 244 5.35 -5.60 19.56
N GLU A 245 4.98 -5.89 18.31
CA GLU A 245 4.56 -7.22 17.86
C GLU A 245 5.45 -7.71 16.73
N GLY A 246 5.80 -8.99 16.73
CA GLY A 246 6.61 -9.56 15.66
C GLY A 246 6.58 -11.06 15.53
N ALA A 247 6.96 -11.53 14.34
CA ALA A 247 7.14 -12.94 14.04
C ALA A 247 8.43 -13.14 13.25
N GLY A 248 9.15 -14.21 13.57
CA GLY A 248 10.47 -14.46 13.00
C GLY A 248 11.07 -15.80 13.38
N ILE A 249 12.38 -15.91 13.21
CA ILE A 249 13.15 -17.13 13.45
C ILE A 249 14.17 -16.86 14.54
N VAL A 250 14.22 -17.71 15.56
CA VAL A 250 15.21 -17.61 16.64
C VAL A 250 16.61 -17.82 16.07
N THR A 251 17.54 -16.89 16.33
CA THR A 251 18.94 -16.97 15.88
C THR A 251 19.92 -17.18 17.02
N GLU A 252 19.55 -16.80 18.24
CA GLU A 252 20.38 -16.95 19.44
C GLU A 252 19.48 -17.09 20.68
N VAL A 253 19.96 -17.81 21.69
CA VAL A 253 19.24 -18.07 22.94
C VAL A 253 20.14 -17.80 24.13
N GLY A 254 19.59 -17.18 25.17
CA GLY A 254 20.26 -16.92 26.44
C GLY A 254 20.56 -18.22 27.19
N ALA A 255 21.51 -18.13 28.15
CA ALA A 255 22.06 -19.29 28.84
C ALA A 255 21.04 -20.11 29.66
N GLU A 256 19.90 -19.52 30.03
CA GLU A 256 18.83 -20.15 30.81
C GLU A 256 17.58 -20.48 29.97
N VAL A 257 17.62 -20.26 28.65
CA VAL A 257 16.52 -20.59 27.75
C VAL A 257 16.59 -22.06 27.35
N THR A 258 15.58 -22.84 27.75
CA THR A 258 15.43 -24.26 27.39
C THR A 258 14.51 -24.48 26.18
N ALA A 259 13.61 -23.53 25.91
CA ALA A 259 12.80 -23.43 24.70
C ALA A 259 12.34 -21.97 24.54
N PRO A 260 12.26 -21.43 23.30
CA PRO A 260 12.51 -22.08 21.99
C PRO A 260 14.01 -22.27 21.68
N ALA A 261 14.32 -23.03 20.62
CA ALA A 261 15.69 -23.27 20.14
C ALA A 261 16.02 -22.44 18.89
N VAL A 262 17.31 -22.26 18.59
CA VAL A 262 17.76 -21.64 17.34
C VAL A 262 17.14 -22.37 16.13
N GLY A 263 16.57 -21.61 15.21
CA GLY A 263 15.84 -22.10 14.03
C GLY A 263 14.33 -22.23 14.24
N ASP A 264 13.82 -22.18 15.48
CA ASP A 264 12.38 -22.21 15.73
C ASP A 264 11.71 -20.95 15.16
N ARG A 265 10.55 -21.16 14.54
CA ARG A 265 9.65 -20.07 14.13
C ARG A 265 8.85 -19.62 15.34
N VAL A 266 8.90 -18.34 15.66
CA VAL A 266 8.22 -17.75 16.82
C VAL A 266 7.42 -16.52 16.44
N TRP A 267 6.46 -16.19 17.29
CA TRP A 267 5.67 -14.96 17.23
C TRP A 267 5.30 -14.53 18.63
N GLY A 268 5.14 -13.22 18.83
CA GLY A 268 4.72 -12.66 20.10
C GLY A 268 5.09 -11.21 20.25
N VAL A 269 5.30 -10.81 21.50
CA VAL A 269 5.49 -9.41 21.89
C VAL A 269 6.95 -9.09 22.17
N PHE A 270 7.32 -7.87 21.82
CA PHE A 270 8.59 -7.20 22.07
C PHE A 270 8.27 -5.95 22.89
N PRO A 271 8.17 -6.06 24.23
CA PRO A 271 7.62 -4.99 25.07
C PRO A 271 8.38 -3.66 24.97
N GLU A 272 9.68 -3.72 24.74
CA GLU A 272 10.55 -2.56 24.53
C GLU A 272 10.49 -2.01 23.09
N GLY A 273 9.65 -2.61 22.23
CA GLY A 273 9.55 -2.34 20.80
C GLY A 273 10.69 -2.96 19.99
N GLY A 274 10.88 -2.45 18.77
CA GLY A 274 12.02 -2.81 17.93
C GLY A 274 11.83 -4.06 17.09
N ALA A 275 10.62 -4.61 17.00
CA ALA A 275 10.32 -5.64 16.02
C ALA A 275 10.36 -5.10 14.59
N ALA A 276 10.15 -3.79 14.38
CA ALA A 276 10.38 -3.13 13.09
C ALA A 276 11.88 -2.95 12.80
N ALA A 277 12.60 -4.08 12.71
CA ALA A 277 14.04 -4.18 12.58
C ALA A 277 14.42 -5.47 11.85
N ARG A 278 15.71 -5.63 11.53
CA ARG A 278 16.24 -6.89 10.99
C ARG A 278 16.29 -8.00 12.05
N THR A 279 16.70 -7.63 13.26
CA THR A 279 16.72 -8.50 14.43
C THR A 279 16.12 -7.78 15.64
N ALA A 280 15.49 -8.55 16.52
CA ALA A 280 14.91 -8.05 17.75
C ALA A 280 15.22 -9.01 18.91
N VAL A 281 15.31 -8.47 20.12
CA VAL A 281 15.55 -9.23 21.35
C VAL A 281 14.31 -9.13 22.23
N THR A 282 13.89 -10.25 22.80
CA THR A 282 12.79 -10.31 23.77
C THR A 282 13.01 -11.47 24.73
N ASP A 283 12.30 -11.46 25.86
CA ASP A 283 12.27 -12.59 26.77
C ASP A 283 11.63 -13.80 26.09
N HIS A 284 12.20 -15.00 26.29
CA HIS A 284 11.71 -16.22 25.65
C HIS A 284 10.26 -16.57 26.02
N ARG A 285 9.74 -16.03 27.13
CA ARG A 285 8.36 -16.21 27.63
C ARG A 285 7.37 -15.27 26.96
N SER A 286 7.84 -14.21 26.30
CA SER A 286 7.02 -13.24 25.56
C SER A 286 6.63 -13.72 24.16
N VAL A 287 7.09 -14.91 23.76
CA VAL A 287 6.82 -15.49 22.46
C VAL A 287 6.31 -16.92 22.57
N ALA A 288 5.54 -17.33 21.57
CA ALA A 288 5.16 -18.72 21.37
C ALA A 288 5.74 -19.25 20.05
N ARG A 289 5.74 -20.57 19.89
CA ARG A 289 6.03 -21.20 18.60
C ARG A 289 4.94 -20.82 17.60
N LEU A 290 5.37 -20.40 16.40
CA LEU A 290 4.48 -20.01 15.32
C LEU A 290 3.78 -21.25 14.73
N PRO A 291 2.43 -21.30 14.73
CA PRO A 291 1.70 -22.39 14.09
C PRO A 291 2.04 -22.52 12.60
N LYS A 292 2.17 -23.76 12.10
CA LYS A 292 2.51 -24.02 10.68
C LYS A 292 1.50 -23.43 9.70
N ALA A 293 0.24 -23.31 10.11
CA ALA A 293 -0.84 -22.76 9.30
C ALA A 293 -0.74 -21.23 9.10
N LEU A 294 0.02 -20.53 9.95
CA LEU A 294 0.18 -19.08 9.87
C LEU A 294 1.46 -18.70 9.13
N THR A 295 1.34 -17.70 8.28
CA THR A 295 2.49 -16.96 7.74
C THR A 295 3.06 -16.04 8.82
N PHE A 296 4.29 -15.57 8.64
CA PHE A 296 4.86 -14.59 9.58
C PHE A 296 4.03 -13.30 9.63
N ALA A 297 3.57 -12.81 8.49
CA ALA A 297 2.73 -11.60 8.42
C ALA A 297 1.39 -11.77 9.13
N ALA A 298 0.69 -12.90 8.91
CA ALA A 298 -0.58 -13.17 9.58
C ALA A 298 -0.42 -13.27 11.11
N ALA A 299 0.69 -13.85 11.58
CA ALA A 299 0.98 -13.93 13.01
C ALA A 299 1.37 -12.58 13.61
N ALA A 300 2.24 -11.81 12.96
CA ALA A 300 2.64 -10.50 13.44
C ALA A 300 1.47 -9.50 13.55
N ALA A 301 0.40 -9.70 12.77
CA ALA A 301 -0.83 -8.90 12.85
C ALA A 301 -1.79 -9.34 13.98
N ALA A 302 -1.49 -10.44 14.69
CA ALA A 302 -2.38 -11.07 15.65
C ALA A 302 -1.69 -11.34 17.00
N ALA A 303 -0.50 -10.81 17.28
CA ALA A 303 0.30 -11.31 18.38
C ALA A 303 -0.26 -10.92 19.76
N THR A 304 -0.74 -9.70 19.94
CA THR A 304 -1.29 -9.24 21.24
C THR A 304 -2.63 -9.87 21.64
N PRO A 305 -3.62 -10.10 20.75
CA PRO A 305 -4.89 -10.71 21.19
C PRO A 305 -4.80 -12.20 21.58
N TYR A 306 -3.67 -12.87 21.37
CA TYR A 306 -3.53 -14.33 21.56
C TYR A 306 -2.45 -14.75 22.58
N LEU A 307 -1.78 -13.79 23.25
CA LEU A 307 -0.78 -14.02 24.29
C LEU A 307 -1.11 -13.21 25.55
#